data_AF-A0A2T2SJV3-F1
#
_entry.id   AF-A0A2T2SJV3-F1
#
_cell.length_a   1.000
_cell.length_b   1.000
_cell.length_c   1.000
_cell.angle_alpha   90.00
_cell.angle_beta   90.00
_cell.angle_gamma   90.00
#
_symmetry.space_group_name_H-M   'P 1'
#
loop_
_entity.id
_entity.type
_entity.pdbx_description
1 polymer ?
#
loop_
_entity_poly.entity_id
_entity_poly.type
_entity_poly.pdbx_seq_one_letter_code
_entity_poly.pdbx_strand_id
1 'polypeptide(L)' 'MSLPNHDEAHIDRRKGIEYLLNRNHPDAKGKSASFCSRYGHDWKRLRDDLFGHAQGEVADVEETRHGR' A
#
# COMPACT_ATOMS: atom_id res chain seq x y z
N MET A 1 14.39 -5.95 12.26
CA MET A 1 14.99 -4.65 11.90
C MET A 1 13.86 -3.63 11.83
N SER A 2 14.08 -2.40 12.30
CA SER A 2 13.11 -1.33 12.05
C SER A 2 13.14 -0.94 10.58
N LEU A 3 11.99 -0.67 9.97
CA LEU A 3 11.95 -0.20 8.59
C LEU A 3 12.67 1.15 8.51
N PRO A 4 13.64 1.32 7.59
CA PRO A 4 14.25 2.63 7.38
C PRO A 4 13.15 3.64 6.99
N ASN A 5 13.27 4.86 7.50
CA ASN A 5 12.35 5.98 7.24
C ASN A 5 10.88 5.74 7.67
N HIS A 6 10.63 4.83 8.64
CA HIS A 6 9.27 4.59 9.12
C HIS A 6 8.58 5.86 9.68
N ASP A 7 9.34 6.78 10.27
CA ASP A 7 8.86 8.07 10.76
C ASP A 7 8.45 9.03 9.63
N GLU A 8 8.98 8.83 8.43
CA GLU A 8 8.67 9.61 7.23
C GLU A 8 7.56 8.96 6.39
N ALA A 9 7.11 7.75 6.78
CA ALA A 9 6.08 7.00 6.05
C ALA A 9 4.71 7.68 6.19
N HIS A 10 4.38 8.53 5.22
CA HIS A 10 3.09 9.21 5.14
C HIS A 10 2.25 8.68 3.97
N ILE A 11 1.02 8.29 4.26
CA ILE A 11 0.03 7.96 3.24
C ILE A 11 -0.78 9.21 2.92
N ASP A 12 -0.57 9.77 1.73
CA ASP A 12 -1.37 10.88 1.26
C ASP A 12 -2.85 10.48 1.17
N ARG A 13 -3.71 11.27 1.85
CA ARG A 13 -5.17 11.11 1.83
C ARG A 13 -5.72 10.98 0.42
N ARG A 14 -5.18 11.74 -0.55
CA ARG A 14 -5.57 11.66 -1.96
C ARG A 14 -5.32 10.27 -2.53
N LYS A 15 -4.18 9.65 -2.23
CA LYS A 15 -3.88 8.28 -2.71
C LYS A 15 -4.77 7.23 -2.05
N GLY A 16 -5.13 7.41 -0.78
CA GLY A 16 -6.05 6.51 -0.09
C GLY A 16 -7.50 6.64 -0.56
N ILE A 17 -8.09 7.81 -0.35
CA ILE A 17 -9.53 8.03 -0.53
C ILE A 17 -9.87 8.27 -2.01
N GLU A 18 -9.12 9.15 -2.67
CA GLU A 18 -9.50 9.61 -4.01
C GLU A 18 -9.04 8.64 -5.10
N TYR A 19 -8.05 7.78 -4.82
CA TYR A 19 -7.53 6.79 -5.77
C TYR A 19 -7.89 5.34 -5.39
N LEU A 20 -7.37 4.81 -4.27
CA LEU A 20 -7.53 3.38 -3.91
C LEU A 20 -8.97 3.00 -3.55
N LEU A 21 -9.68 3.86 -2.81
CA LEU A 21 -11.06 3.61 -2.39
C LEU A 21 -12.11 4.11 -3.40
N ASN A 22 -11.67 4.85 -4.43
CA ASN A 22 -12.56 5.39 -5.43
C ASN A 22 -12.79 4.37 -6.56
N ARG A 23 -13.91 3.65 -6.46
CA ARG A 23 -14.35 2.67 -7.48
C ARG A 23 -14.58 3.28 -8.87
N ASN A 24 -14.81 4.59 -8.94
CA ASN A 24 -15.09 5.30 -10.18
C ASN A 24 -13.86 6.03 -10.73
N HIS A 25 -12.68 5.86 -10.12
CA HIS A 25 -11.47 6.56 -10.57
C HIS A 25 -11.12 6.15 -12.02
N PRO A 26 -10.97 7.11 -12.95
CA PRO A 26 -10.80 6.83 -14.39
C PRO A 26 -9.59 5.93 -14.68
N ASP A 27 -8.46 6.19 -14.01
CA ASP A 27 -7.21 5.45 -14.24
C ASP A 27 -6.99 4.26 -13.29
N ALA A 28 -7.82 4.13 -12.25
CA ALA A 28 -7.58 3.16 -11.18
C ALA A 28 -8.57 1.99 -11.20
N LYS A 29 -9.58 1.99 -12.09
CA LYS A 29 -10.72 1.05 -12.07
C LYS A 29 -10.36 -0.38 -11.68
N GLY A 30 -9.33 -0.98 -12.28
CA GLY A 30 -8.90 -2.35 -11.93
C GLY A 30 -8.28 -2.46 -10.53
N LYS A 31 -7.43 -1.52 -10.15
CA LYS A 31 -6.73 -1.50 -8.86
C LYS A 31 -7.66 -1.12 -7.71
N SER A 32 -8.51 -0.10 -7.88
CA SER A 32 -9.47 0.30 -6.86
C SER A 32 -10.59 -0.72 -6.69
N ALA A 33 -11.08 -1.34 -7.78
CA ALA A 33 -12.02 -2.45 -7.66
C ALA A 33 -11.42 -3.66 -6.91
N SER A 34 -10.19 -4.05 -7.25
CA SER A 34 -9.48 -5.15 -6.58
C SER A 34 -9.21 -4.82 -5.09
N PHE A 35 -8.70 -3.63 -4.81
CA PHE A 35 -8.43 -3.17 -3.45
C PHE A 35 -9.70 -3.08 -2.61
N CYS A 36 -10.78 -2.48 -3.14
CA CYS A 36 -12.06 -2.40 -2.44
C CYS A 36 -12.70 -3.78 -2.23
N SER A 37 -12.55 -4.71 -3.17
CA SER A 37 -13.07 -6.08 -3.03
C SER A 37 -12.32 -6.86 -1.95
N ARG A 38 -10.99 -6.70 -1.90
CA ARG A 38 -10.13 -7.46 -0.98
C ARG A 38 -10.07 -6.88 0.43
N TYR A 39 -10.04 -5.56 0.56
CA TYR A 39 -9.84 -4.86 1.84
C TYR A 39 -10.96 -3.86 2.15
N GLY A 40 -11.34 -3.03 1.19
CA GLY A 40 -12.35 -1.99 1.42
C GLY A 40 -11.94 -1.03 2.55
N HIS A 41 -12.80 -0.88 3.56
CA HIS A 41 -12.52 -0.07 4.75
C HIS A 41 -11.90 -0.88 5.91
N ASP A 42 -11.65 -2.18 5.72
CA ASP A 42 -11.05 -3.03 6.74
C ASP A 42 -9.52 -2.85 6.77
N TRP A 43 -9.11 -1.76 7.42
CA TRP A 43 -7.70 -1.41 7.59
C TRP A 43 -6.92 -2.42 8.43
N LYS A 44 -7.60 -3.17 9.32
CA LYS A 44 -6.94 -4.20 10.14
C LYS A 44 -6.52 -5.37 9.26
N ARG A 45 -7.41 -5.84 8.40
CA ARG A 45 -7.08 -6.91 7.44
C ARG A 45 -5.95 -6.51 6.51
N LEU A 46 -5.97 -5.29 5.98
CA LEU A 46 -4.86 -4.78 5.16
C LEU A 46 -3.54 -4.80 5.92
N ARG A 47 -3.53 -4.30 7.16
CA ARG A 47 -2.33 -4.28 8.02
C ARG A 47 -1.81 -5.70 8.26
N ASP A 48 -2.69 -6.64 8.58
CA ASP A 48 -2.31 -8.00 8.93
C ASP A 48 -1.75 -8.76 7.71
N ASP A 49 -2.37 -8.59 6.53
CA ASP A 49 -1.87 -9.15 5.27
C ASP A 49 -0.49 -8.54 4.90
N LEU A 50 -0.33 -7.22 5.03
CA LEU A 50 0.95 -6.54 4.79
C LEU A 50 2.02 -7.00 5.78
N PHE A 51 1.68 -7.16 7.05
CA PHE A 51 2.59 -7.66 8.07
C PHE A 51 3.03 -9.09 7.74
N GLY A 52 2.11 -9.95 7.33
CA GLY A 52 2.41 -11.30 6.87
C GLY A 52 3.34 -11.32 5.65
N HIS A 53 3.11 -10.45 4.66
CA HIS A 53 4.02 -10.30 3.52
C HIS A 53 5.41 -9.81 3.91
N ALA A 54 5.51 -8.89 4.88
CA ALA A 54 6.78 -8.36 5.35
C ALA A 54 7.63 -9.38 6.15
N GLN A 55 7.06 -10.52 6.56
CA GLN A 55 7.84 -11.60 7.19
C GLN A 55 8.64 -12.42 6.18
N GLY A 56 8.38 -12.27 4.88
CA GLY A 56 9.14 -12.95 3.83
C GLY A 56 10.56 -12.42 3.71
N GLU A 57 11.47 -13.25 3.17
CA GLU A 57 12.81 -12.78 2.81
C GLU A 57 12.73 -11.79 1.65
N VAL A 58 13.49 -10.70 1.75
CA VAL A 58 13.60 -9.73 0.67
C VAL A 58 14.34 -10.39 -0.49
N ALA A 59 13.61 -10.64 -1.58
CA ALA A 59 14.14 -11.34 -2.75
C ALA A 59 15.05 -10.46 -3.61
N ASP A 60 14.77 -9.15 -3.68
CA ASP A 60 15.52 -8.19 -4.49
C ASP A 60 15.39 -6.77 -3.90
N VAL A 61 16.43 -5.96 -4.06
CA VAL A 61 16.49 -4.56 -3.59
C VAL A 61 17.03 -3.69 -4.72
N GLU A 62 16.23 -2.72 -5.15
CA GLU A 62 16.63 -1.77 -6.19
C GLU A 62 16.90 -0.39 -5.59
N GLU A 63 18.05 0.19 -5.98
CA GLU A 63 18.42 1.54 -5.59
C GLU A 63 17.79 2.54 -6.55
N THR A 64 16.93 3.43 -6.03
CA THR A 64 16.24 4.42 -6.83
C THR A 64 16.77 5.82 -6.53
N ARG A 65 16.45 6.80 -7.38
CA ARG A 65 16.73 8.22 -7.13
C ARG A 65 16.11 8.77 -5.82
N HIS A 66 15.23 8.00 -5.18
CA HIS A 66 14.54 8.35 -3.94
C HIS A 66 15.06 7.58 -2.72
N GLY A 67 16.06 6.71 -2.87
CA GLY A 67 16.65 5.94 -1.78
C GLY A 67 16.94 4.48 -2.14
N ARG A 68 17.58 3.79 -1.18
CA ARG A 68 17.98 2.39 -1.22
C ARG A 68 17.22 1.60 -0.16
#